data_AF-A0A8J7JKV7-F1
#
_entry.id   AF-A0A8J7JKV7-F1
#
_cell.length_a   1.000
_cell.length_b   1.000
_cell.length_c   1.000
_cell.angle_alpha   90.00
_cell.angle_beta   90.00
_cell.angle_gamma   90.00
#
_symmetry.space_group_name_H-M   'P 1'
#
loop_
_entity.id
_entity.type
_entity.pdbx_description
1 polymer ?
#
loop_
_entity_poly.entity_id
_entity_poly.type
_entity_poly.pdbx_seq_one_letter_code
_entity_poly.pdbx_strand_id
1 'polypeptide(L)'
;MGTWIKHTDLAIYLMQGGVWLSRITKSDSTSNPQEQVLDVTGMAAWFDRPDYPTAMTTALGTGAPEPKPWQPPQSGQINAAGLALIKEFEGLRTTAYRDPVGIWTIGYGHTSMAGPPPVYPGMTITAAEAEAILQQDLDLFEQGVSDALTITTNENQFSAMVSLAFNVGLGAYRNSTLLRKHNAGDFAGAANEFLRWVYADGQILPGLVRRRQAERSLYLS
;
A
#
# COMPACT_ATOMS: atom_id res chain seq x y z
N MET A 1 -8.47 -11.36 -7.39
CA MET A 1 -8.39 -12.80 -7.12
C MET A 1 -9.04 -13.07 -5.76
N GLY A 2 -9.92 -14.05 -5.65
CA GLY A 2 -10.63 -14.36 -4.41
C GLY A 2 -9.75 -15.05 -3.37
N THR A 3 -10.20 -15.06 -2.12
CA THR A 3 -9.61 -15.82 -1.02
C THR A 3 -9.84 -17.32 -1.22
N TRP A 4 -8.87 -18.17 -0.90
CA TRP A 4 -8.95 -19.63 -1.08
C TRP A 4 -8.29 -20.37 0.09
N ILE A 5 -8.49 -21.69 0.21
CA ILE A 5 -7.88 -22.48 1.28
C ILE A 5 -6.75 -23.35 0.73
N LYS A 6 -5.55 -23.26 1.34
CA LYS A 6 -4.50 -24.27 1.15
C LYS A 6 -4.47 -25.20 2.35
N HIS A 7 -4.60 -26.50 2.10
CA HIS A 7 -4.46 -27.52 3.10
C HIS A 7 -3.06 -28.15 3.02
N THR A 8 -2.41 -28.34 4.16
CA THR A 8 -1.14 -29.09 4.29
C THR A 8 -1.26 -30.10 5.43
N ASP A 9 -0.28 -30.97 5.61
CA ASP A 9 -0.26 -31.91 6.75
C ASP A 9 -0.24 -31.17 8.09
N LEU A 10 0.43 -30.00 8.16
CA LEU A 10 0.65 -29.23 9.39
C LEU A 10 -0.50 -28.29 9.76
N ALA A 11 -1.14 -27.67 8.77
CA ALA A 11 -2.13 -26.62 8.99
C ALA A 11 -3.05 -26.42 7.78
N ILE A 12 -4.14 -25.70 8.02
CA ILE A 12 -5.00 -25.14 6.99
C ILE A 12 -4.69 -23.64 6.90
N TYR A 13 -4.55 -23.12 5.69
CA TYR A 13 -4.20 -21.72 5.46
C TYR A 13 -5.30 -21.01 4.69
N LEU A 14 -5.72 -19.86 5.21
CA LEU A 14 -6.51 -18.91 4.45
C LEU A 14 -5.55 -18.15 3.52
N MET A 15 -5.72 -18.30 2.21
CA MET A 15 -4.81 -17.77 1.19
C MET A 15 -5.44 -16.59 0.45
N GLN A 16 -4.62 -15.62 0.08
CA GLN A 16 -4.98 -14.59 -0.89
C GLN A 16 -3.79 -14.38 -1.84
N GLY A 17 -4.00 -14.63 -3.13
CA GLY A 17 -2.88 -14.71 -4.08
C GLY A 17 -1.94 -15.86 -3.70
N GLY A 18 -0.64 -15.58 -3.55
CA GLY A 18 0.41 -16.55 -3.24
C GLY A 18 0.84 -16.63 -1.75
N VAL A 19 0.19 -15.91 -0.84
CA VAL A 19 0.53 -15.83 0.60
C VAL A 19 -0.64 -16.27 1.48
N TRP A 20 -0.39 -16.59 2.76
CA TRP A 20 -1.44 -16.91 3.73
C TRP A 20 -1.75 -15.75 4.69
N LEU A 21 -3.04 -15.49 4.91
CA LEU A 21 -3.60 -14.49 5.82
C LEU A 21 -3.79 -15.03 7.25
N SER A 22 -4.18 -16.29 7.36
CA SER A 22 -4.39 -16.97 8.64
C SER A 22 -3.92 -18.41 8.56
N ARG A 23 -3.29 -18.89 9.64
CA ARG A 23 -2.86 -20.28 9.81
C ARG A 23 -3.72 -20.92 10.89
N ILE A 24 -4.54 -21.87 10.46
CA ILE A 24 -5.40 -22.69 11.30
C ILE A 24 -4.60 -23.93 11.66
N THR A 25 -4.16 -24.01 12.92
CA THR A 25 -3.37 -25.15 13.39
C THR A 25 -4.29 -26.35 13.63
N LYS A 26 -3.70 -27.54 13.53
CA LYS A 26 -4.37 -28.80 13.80
C LYS A 26 -3.78 -29.42 15.05
N SER A 27 -4.62 -30.01 15.87
CA SER A 27 -4.21 -30.89 16.95
C SER A 27 -5.08 -32.15 16.95
N ASP A 28 -4.59 -33.22 17.56
CA ASP A 28 -5.37 -34.45 17.67
C ASP A 28 -6.55 -34.25 18.62
N SER A 29 -7.71 -34.81 18.26
CA SER A 29 -8.87 -34.82 19.15
C SER A 29 -8.60 -35.73 20.34
N THR A 30 -8.93 -35.25 21.54
CA THR A 30 -8.79 -36.02 22.78
C THR A 30 -9.90 -37.07 22.94
N SER A 31 -10.98 -36.96 22.16
CA SER A 31 -12.15 -37.85 22.25
C SER A 31 -12.27 -38.85 21.10
N ASN A 32 -11.66 -38.57 19.94
CA ASN A 32 -11.71 -39.46 18.78
C ASN A 32 -10.38 -39.46 18.01
N PRO A 33 -9.65 -40.59 17.94
CA PRO A 33 -8.37 -40.66 17.25
C PRO A 33 -8.45 -40.53 15.72
N GLN A 34 -9.66 -40.53 15.13
CA GLN A 34 -9.88 -40.25 13.70
C GLN A 34 -10.22 -38.77 13.43
N GLU A 35 -10.23 -37.92 14.45
CA GLU A 35 -10.58 -36.50 14.33
C GLU A 35 -9.39 -35.59 14.66
N GLN A 36 -9.43 -34.40 14.06
CA GLN A 36 -8.52 -33.31 14.38
C GLN A 36 -9.32 -32.11 14.88
N VAL A 37 -8.78 -31.42 15.89
CA VAL A 37 -9.25 -30.12 16.35
C VAL A 37 -8.56 -29.04 15.54
N LEU A 38 -9.35 -28.09 15.03
CA LEU A 38 -8.85 -26.93 14.29
C LEU A 38 -8.90 -25.71 15.19
N ASP A 39 -7.77 -25.05 15.41
CA ASP A 39 -7.74 -23.74 16.08
C ASP A 39 -8.10 -22.65 15.07
N VAL A 40 -9.36 -22.21 15.16
CA VAL A 40 -9.93 -21.16 14.31
C VAL A 40 -9.91 -19.79 14.99
N THR A 41 -9.23 -19.63 16.13
CA THR A 41 -9.21 -18.36 16.91
C THR A 41 -8.74 -17.19 16.04
N GLY A 42 -7.75 -17.42 15.18
CA GLY A 42 -7.22 -16.43 14.23
C GLY A 42 -8.17 -16.08 13.07
N MET A 43 -9.39 -16.61 13.03
CA MET A 43 -10.40 -16.33 12.01
C MET A 43 -11.54 -15.44 12.53
N ALA A 44 -11.54 -15.05 13.81
CA ALA A 44 -12.63 -14.28 14.42
C ALA A 44 -12.98 -13.01 13.61
N ALA A 45 -11.98 -12.17 13.32
CA ALA A 45 -12.16 -10.95 12.53
C ALA A 45 -12.62 -11.20 11.08
N TRP A 46 -12.40 -12.41 10.56
CA TRP A 46 -12.80 -12.77 9.21
C TRP A 46 -14.27 -13.16 9.13
N PHE A 47 -14.80 -13.81 10.18
CA PHE A 47 -16.23 -14.12 10.30
C PHE A 47 -17.11 -12.89 10.55
N ASP A 48 -16.55 -11.82 11.12
CA ASP A 48 -17.28 -10.57 11.38
C ASP A 48 -17.45 -9.70 10.12
N ARG A 49 -16.89 -10.10 8.97
CA ARG A 49 -17.00 -9.34 7.72
C ARG A 49 -18.39 -9.47 7.10
N PRO A 50 -19.01 -8.38 6.60
CA PRO A 50 -20.31 -8.45 5.93
C PRO A 50 -20.28 -9.29 4.62
N ASP A 51 -19.09 -9.55 4.08
CA ASP A 51 -18.85 -10.30 2.85
C ASP A 51 -18.09 -11.62 3.07
N TYR A 52 -18.11 -12.19 4.28
CA TYR A 52 -17.40 -13.46 4.53
C TYR A 52 -17.91 -14.55 3.56
N PRO A 53 -17.02 -15.31 2.90
CA PRO A 53 -17.43 -16.33 1.96
C PRO A 53 -18.03 -17.53 2.71
N THR A 54 -19.18 -18.00 2.23
CA THR A 54 -19.88 -19.16 2.79
C THR A 54 -19.38 -20.50 2.23
N ALA A 55 -18.52 -20.46 1.21
CA ALA A 55 -17.89 -21.64 0.59
C ALA A 55 -16.49 -21.29 0.07
N MET A 56 -15.58 -22.28 0.08
CA MET A 56 -14.18 -22.12 -0.33
C MET A 56 -13.71 -23.31 -1.16
N THR A 57 -12.88 -23.04 -2.17
CA THR A 57 -12.19 -24.09 -2.92
C THR A 57 -10.99 -24.56 -2.10
N THR A 58 -10.87 -25.88 -1.95
CA THR A 58 -9.75 -26.55 -1.28
C THR A 58 -8.96 -27.39 -2.29
N ALA A 59 -7.63 -27.33 -2.22
CA ALA A 59 -6.77 -28.21 -3.00
C ALA A 59 -6.74 -29.61 -2.36
N LEU A 60 -7.21 -30.63 -3.09
CA LEU A 60 -7.14 -32.02 -2.66
C LEU A 60 -5.78 -32.62 -3.05
N GLY A 61 -4.87 -32.72 -2.09
CA GLY A 61 -3.69 -33.57 -2.16
C GLY A 61 -2.35 -32.87 -2.47
N THR A 62 -1.32 -33.49 -1.90
CA THR A 62 0.13 -33.29 -2.02
C THR A 62 0.75 -32.23 -1.11
N GLY A 63 1.68 -32.71 -0.25
CA GLY A 63 2.52 -31.98 0.68
C GLY A 63 3.43 -30.95 0.02
N ALA A 64 2.81 -29.91 -0.55
CA ALA A 64 3.47 -28.69 -0.91
C ALA A 64 4.07 -28.07 0.36
N PRO A 65 5.27 -27.46 0.28
CA PRO A 65 5.87 -26.78 1.42
C PRO A 65 4.90 -25.76 2.02
N GLU A 66 5.03 -25.51 3.33
CA GLU A 66 4.25 -24.48 4.02
C GLU A 66 4.30 -23.19 3.19
N PRO A 67 3.16 -22.58 2.85
CA PRO A 67 3.17 -21.28 2.20
C PRO A 67 3.93 -20.30 3.09
N LYS A 68 4.71 -19.40 2.48
CA LYS A 68 5.47 -18.41 3.24
C LYS A 68 4.50 -17.62 4.13
N PRO A 69 4.83 -17.42 5.43
CA PRO A 69 4.14 -16.45 6.26
C PRO A 69 3.94 -15.18 5.49
N TRP A 70 2.73 -14.65 5.52
CA TRP A 70 2.61 -13.24 5.28
C TRP A 70 3.45 -12.56 6.37
N GLN A 71 4.58 -12.02 5.93
CA GLN A 71 5.35 -11.08 6.71
C GLN A 71 4.76 -9.73 6.34
N PRO A 72 4.35 -8.89 7.31
CA PRO A 72 4.16 -7.48 7.00
C PRO A 72 5.41 -7.00 6.25
N PRO A 73 5.29 -6.15 5.22
CA PRO A 73 6.45 -5.64 4.51
C PRO A 73 7.47 -5.17 5.56
N GLN A 74 8.65 -5.81 5.54
CA GLN A 74 9.75 -5.36 6.36
C GLN A 74 10.13 -3.98 5.82
N SER A 75 9.78 -2.97 6.61
CA SER A 75 9.78 -1.53 6.28
C SER A 75 8.62 -1.11 5.37
N GLY A 76 7.87 -0.10 5.79
CA GLY A 76 6.86 0.57 4.99
C GLY A 76 7.49 1.40 3.86
N GLN A 77 8.39 0.82 3.07
CA GLN A 77 9.05 1.49 1.97
C GLN A 77 8.32 1.24 0.65
N ILE A 78 8.30 2.24 -0.22
CA ILE A 78 7.73 2.07 -1.56
C ILE A 78 8.61 1.14 -2.40
N ASN A 79 7.98 0.44 -3.34
CA ASN A 79 8.70 -0.35 -4.33
C ASN A 79 9.20 0.52 -5.49
N ALA A 80 10.05 -0.07 -6.35
CA ALA A 80 10.65 0.64 -7.48
C ALA A 80 9.62 1.23 -8.45
N ALA A 81 8.46 0.58 -8.62
CA ALA A 81 7.39 1.08 -9.49
C ALA A 81 6.72 2.33 -8.89
N GLY A 82 6.47 2.35 -7.58
CA GLY A 82 5.98 3.52 -6.86
C GLY A 82 6.96 4.70 -6.93
N LEU A 83 8.25 4.43 -6.71
CA LEU A 83 9.29 5.45 -6.78
C LEU A 83 9.39 6.05 -8.18
N ALA A 84 9.39 5.20 -9.21
CA ALA A 84 9.41 5.66 -10.59
C ALA A 84 8.18 6.52 -10.93
N LEU A 85 7.00 6.13 -10.44
CA LEU A 85 5.76 6.88 -10.64
C LEU A 85 5.85 8.28 -10.01
N ILE A 86 6.32 8.38 -8.76
CA ILE A 86 6.50 9.69 -8.10
C ILE A 86 7.49 10.54 -8.88
N LYS A 87 8.65 10.00 -9.25
CA LYS A 87 9.67 10.72 -10.02
C LYS A 87 9.13 11.24 -11.37
N GLU A 88 8.31 10.44 -12.06
CA GLU A 88 7.68 10.83 -13.33
C GLU A 88 6.75 12.03 -13.16
N PHE A 89 5.90 12.03 -12.13
CA PHE A 89 4.89 13.07 -11.96
C PHE A 89 5.39 14.34 -11.27
N GLU A 90 6.37 14.25 -10.38
CA GLU A 90 6.99 15.43 -9.76
C GLU A 90 7.98 16.11 -10.72
N GLY A 91 8.76 15.31 -11.46
CA GLY A 91 9.78 15.79 -12.37
C GLY A 91 11.03 16.33 -11.64
N LEU A 92 12.20 16.08 -12.24
CA LEU A 92 13.48 16.48 -11.64
C LEU A 92 13.82 17.95 -11.97
N ARG A 93 14.14 18.74 -10.95
CA ARG A 93 14.73 20.09 -11.06
C ARG A 93 16.02 20.18 -10.24
N THR A 94 17.17 20.14 -10.93
CA THR A 94 18.50 20.18 -10.30
C THR A 94 18.94 21.57 -9.84
N THR A 95 18.19 22.62 -10.18
CA THR A 95 18.44 24.00 -9.76
C THR A 95 17.22 24.51 -9.02
N ALA A 96 17.44 25.15 -7.87
CA ALA A 96 16.35 25.71 -7.07
C ALA A 96 15.53 26.73 -7.87
N TYR A 97 14.21 26.62 -7.78
CA TYR A 97 13.25 27.50 -8.43
C TYR A 97 12.17 27.94 -7.45
N ARG A 98 11.40 28.97 -7.80
CA ARG A 98 10.20 29.34 -7.05
C ARG A 98 8.99 28.65 -7.67
N ASP A 99 8.23 27.95 -6.83
CA ASP A 99 6.93 27.38 -7.22
C ASP A 99 5.88 28.51 -7.47
N PRO A 100 4.66 28.18 -7.93
CA PRO A 100 3.62 29.19 -8.19
C PRO A 100 3.21 30.03 -6.96
N VAL A 101 3.48 29.56 -5.74
CA VAL A 101 3.20 30.28 -4.48
C VAL A 101 4.43 30.99 -3.92
N GLY A 102 5.56 30.96 -4.63
CA GLY A 102 6.78 31.72 -4.34
C GLY A 102 7.79 31.03 -3.43
N ILE A 103 7.61 29.74 -3.12
CA ILE A 103 8.45 28.94 -2.22
C ILE A 103 9.63 28.35 -2.99
N TRP A 104 10.83 28.42 -2.40
CA TRP A 104 12.03 27.79 -2.96
C TRP A 104 11.92 26.27 -2.92
N THR A 105 12.01 25.66 -4.10
CA THR A 105 11.80 24.23 -4.34
C THR A 105 12.96 23.66 -5.17
N ILE A 106 13.37 22.41 -4.91
CA ILE A 106 14.44 21.72 -5.66
C ILE A 106 14.16 20.21 -5.74
N GLY A 107 14.87 19.50 -6.62
CA GLY A 107 14.76 18.05 -6.76
C GLY A 107 13.39 17.63 -7.30
N TYR A 108 12.71 16.76 -6.55
CA TYR A 108 11.36 16.27 -6.84
C TYR A 108 10.32 16.96 -5.92
N GLY A 109 10.33 18.29 -5.89
CA GLY A 109 9.37 19.07 -5.09
C GLY A 109 9.79 19.35 -3.64
N HIS A 110 11.06 19.11 -3.27
CA HIS A 110 11.56 19.34 -1.92
C HIS A 110 11.60 20.83 -1.57
N THR A 111 11.19 21.17 -0.35
CA THR A 111 11.24 22.54 0.20
C THR A 111 11.85 22.51 1.59
N SER A 112 12.40 23.63 2.07
CA SER A 112 12.96 23.73 3.44
C SER A 112 11.97 23.40 4.56
N MET A 113 10.66 23.39 4.28
CA MET A 113 9.63 23.00 5.25
C MET A 113 9.52 21.48 5.42
N ALA A 114 9.96 20.71 4.43
CA ALA A 114 10.03 19.25 4.50
C ALA A 114 11.18 18.78 5.41
N GLY A 115 12.17 19.65 5.66
CA GLY A 115 13.29 19.37 6.52
C GLY A 115 14.61 19.77 5.85
N PRO A 116 15.75 19.23 6.32
CA PRO A 116 17.00 19.38 5.61
C PRO A 116 16.98 18.62 4.25
N PRO A 117 17.70 19.10 3.23
CA PRO A 117 18.51 20.32 3.23
C PRO A 117 17.66 21.59 3.02
N PRO A 118 18.00 22.72 3.69
CA PRO A 118 17.33 23.99 3.40
C PRO A 118 17.58 24.40 1.93
N VAL A 119 16.52 24.74 1.23
CA VAL A 119 16.55 25.23 -0.15
C VAL A 119 16.73 26.75 -0.16
N TYR A 120 17.70 27.23 -0.93
CA TYR A 120 18.05 28.65 -1.03
C TYR A 120 18.30 29.07 -2.50
N PRO A 121 18.22 30.38 -2.82
CA PRO A 121 18.45 30.87 -4.17
C PRO A 121 19.82 30.46 -4.70
N GLY A 122 19.86 29.92 -5.92
CA GLY A 122 21.11 29.49 -6.57
C GLY A 122 21.63 28.12 -6.13
N MET A 123 20.94 27.41 -5.23
CA MET A 123 21.27 26.03 -4.89
C MET A 123 21.16 25.14 -6.13
N THR A 124 22.14 24.26 -6.31
CA THR A 124 22.15 23.23 -7.35
C THR A 124 22.49 21.88 -6.73
N ILE A 125 21.92 20.81 -7.28
CA ILE A 125 22.13 19.43 -6.86
C ILE A 125 22.24 18.51 -8.07
N THR A 126 22.89 17.37 -7.91
CA THR A 126 22.92 16.28 -8.86
C THR A 126 21.61 15.48 -8.84
N ALA A 127 21.37 14.67 -9.88
CA ALA A 127 20.22 13.76 -9.90
C ALA A 127 20.26 12.74 -8.75
N ALA A 128 21.46 12.29 -8.36
CA ALA A 128 21.64 11.35 -7.25
C ALA A 128 21.32 12.01 -5.89
N GLU A 129 21.73 13.26 -5.68
CA GLU A 129 21.35 14.02 -4.49
C GLU A 129 19.84 14.28 -4.45
N ALA A 130 19.22 14.60 -5.59
CA ALA A 130 17.77 14.77 -5.66
C ALA A 130 17.00 13.49 -5.29
N GLU A 131 17.53 12.33 -5.67
CA GLU A 131 16.96 11.03 -5.32
C GLU A 131 17.14 10.69 -3.83
N ALA A 132 18.31 11.02 -3.26
CA ALA A 132 18.54 10.88 -1.82
C ALA A 132 17.59 11.78 -1.00
N ILE A 133 17.38 13.02 -1.44
CA ILE A 133 16.43 13.96 -0.82
C ILE A 133 15.00 13.42 -0.95
N LEU A 134 14.60 12.94 -2.12
CA LEU A 134 13.27 12.35 -2.32
C LEU A 134 13.04 11.16 -1.37
N GLN A 135 14.04 10.28 -1.21
CA GLN A 135 13.90 9.14 -0.30
C GLN A 135 13.70 9.59 1.16
N GLN A 136 14.39 10.65 1.60
CA GLN A 136 14.20 11.23 2.93
C GLN A 136 12.82 11.87 3.10
N ASP A 137 12.36 12.60 2.08
CA ASP A 137 11.00 13.17 2.09
C ASP A 137 9.94 12.07 2.17
N LEU A 138 10.17 10.94 1.49
CA LEU A 138 9.25 9.81 1.47
C LEU A 138 9.11 9.12 2.82
N ASP A 139 10.14 9.09 3.66
CA ASP A 139 10.08 8.44 5.00
C ASP A 139 8.86 8.91 5.81
N LEU A 140 8.53 10.21 5.74
CA LEU A 140 7.36 10.78 6.41
C LEU A 140 6.04 10.23 5.85
N PHE A 141 5.93 10.14 4.52
CA PHE A 141 4.72 9.66 3.86
C PHE A 141 4.55 8.16 3.99
N GLU A 142 5.64 7.42 3.86
CA GLU A 142 5.75 5.98 4.09
C GLU A 142 5.28 5.61 5.49
N GLN A 143 5.84 6.24 6.52
CA GLN A 143 5.39 6.05 7.90
C GLN A 143 3.93 6.49 8.06
N GLY A 144 3.59 7.66 7.53
CA GLY A 144 2.27 8.24 7.69
C GLY A 144 1.15 7.43 7.04
N VAL A 145 1.45 6.73 5.94
CA VAL A 145 0.57 5.75 5.27
C VAL A 145 0.52 4.47 6.08
N SER A 146 1.67 3.93 6.48
CA SER A 146 1.77 2.70 7.27
C SER A 146 0.95 2.79 8.56
N ASP A 147 1.05 3.88 9.31
CA ASP A 147 0.31 4.10 10.55
C ASP A 147 -1.21 4.12 10.38
N ALA A 148 -1.69 4.46 9.18
CA ALA A 148 -3.10 4.65 8.90
C ALA A 148 -3.78 3.36 8.40
N LEU A 149 -2.98 2.34 8.06
CA LEU A 149 -3.48 1.06 7.55
C LEU A 149 -3.85 0.14 8.71
N THR A 150 -5.04 -0.45 8.63
CA THR A 150 -5.53 -1.40 9.65
C THR A 150 -5.65 -2.83 9.13
N ILE A 151 -5.35 -3.04 7.86
CA ILE A 151 -5.42 -4.34 7.20
C ILE A 151 -4.14 -4.62 6.42
N THR A 152 -3.98 -5.89 6.05
CA THR A 152 -2.93 -6.33 5.14
C THR A 152 -3.02 -5.61 3.79
N THR A 153 -1.90 -4.99 3.41
CA THR A 153 -1.71 -4.22 2.18
C THR A 153 -0.52 -4.80 1.42
N ASN A 154 -0.64 -5.02 0.11
CA ASN A 154 0.49 -5.47 -0.71
C ASN A 154 1.42 -4.29 -1.09
N GLU A 155 2.62 -4.57 -1.56
CA GLU A 155 3.62 -3.54 -1.90
C GLU A 155 3.13 -2.52 -2.95
N ASN A 156 2.39 -2.98 -3.96
CA ASN A 156 1.86 -2.11 -5.01
C ASN A 156 0.75 -1.18 -4.49
N GLN A 157 -0.14 -1.71 -3.67
CA GLN A 157 -1.19 -0.94 -2.99
C GLN A 157 -0.59 0.11 -2.08
N PHE A 158 0.38 -0.30 -1.26
CA PHE A 158 1.12 0.59 -0.37
C PHE A 158 1.80 1.71 -1.17
N SER A 159 2.59 1.35 -2.18
CA SER A 159 3.32 2.29 -3.03
C SER A 159 2.40 3.28 -3.75
N ALA A 160 1.26 2.82 -4.25
CA ALA A 160 0.26 3.69 -4.87
C ALA A 160 -0.37 4.66 -3.85
N MET A 161 -0.67 4.19 -2.63
CA MET A 161 -1.19 5.04 -1.56
C MET A 161 -0.15 6.06 -1.06
N VAL A 162 1.14 5.69 -0.99
CA VAL A 162 2.23 6.64 -0.71
C VAL A 162 2.34 7.69 -1.82
N SER A 163 2.30 7.30 -3.10
CA SER A 163 2.31 8.29 -4.20
C SER A 163 1.14 9.27 -4.12
N LEU A 164 -0.06 8.78 -3.79
CA LEU A 164 -1.22 9.65 -3.59
C LEU A 164 -0.98 10.58 -2.40
N ALA A 165 -0.57 10.05 -1.25
CA ALA A 165 -0.32 10.81 -0.04
C ALA A 165 0.77 11.87 -0.24
N PHE A 166 1.82 11.57 -1.00
CA PHE A 166 2.86 12.53 -1.40
C PHE A 166 2.26 13.71 -2.18
N ASN A 167 1.32 13.43 -3.08
CA ASN A 167 0.69 14.47 -3.89
C ASN A 167 -0.35 15.32 -3.16
N VAL A 168 -1.22 14.69 -2.36
CA VAL A 168 -2.36 15.38 -1.74
C VAL A 168 -2.12 15.74 -0.27
N GLY A 169 -1.01 15.28 0.30
CA GLY A 169 -0.67 15.41 1.71
C GLY A 169 -1.28 14.31 2.59
N LEU A 170 -0.58 13.98 3.68
CA LEU A 170 -1.02 12.97 4.66
C LEU A 170 -2.37 13.29 5.30
N GLY A 171 -2.66 14.56 5.55
CA GLY A 171 -3.94 14.99 6.14
C GLY A 171 -5.14 14.62 5.24
N ALA A 172 -5.02 14.87 3.93
CA ALA A 172 -6.06 14.52 2.97
C ALA A 172 -6.16 13.00 2.78
N TYR A 173 -5.01 12.30 2.70
CA TYR A 173 -4.97 10.84 2.62
C TYR A 173 -5.65 10.16 3.82
N ARG A 174 -5.31 10.55 5.06
CA ARG A 174 -5.85 9.95 6.29
C ARG A 174 -7.37 10.12 6.42
N ASN A 175 -7.93 11.19 5.87
CA ASN A 175 -9.37 11.46 5.88
C ASN A 175 -10.09 10.96 4.61
N SER A 176 -9.38 10.27 3.70
CA SER A 176 -9.92 9.90 2.40
C SER A 176 -10.93 8.75 2.47
N THR A 177 -11.91 8.77 1.56
CA THR A 177 -12.77 7.61 1.31
C THR A 177 -11.95 6.42 0.78
N LEU A 178 -10.85 6.68 0.09
CA LEU A 178 -9.92 5.65 -0.39
C LEU A 178 -9.39 4.81 0.77
N LEU A 179 -8.79 5.44 1.79
CA LEU A 179 -8.26 4.75 2.95
C LEU A 179 -9.37 4.02 3.72
N ARG A 180 -10.53 4.66 3.90
CA ARG A 180 -11.68 4.02 4.57
C ARG A 180 -12.13 2.75 3.85
N LYS A 181 -12.23 2.78 2.52
CA LYS A 181 -12.58 1.59 1.71
C LYS A 181 -11.48 0.55 1.74
N HIS A 182 -10.22 0.97 1.65
CA HIS A 182 -9.07 0.07 1.77
C HIS A 182 -9.13 -0.68 3.10
N ASN A 183 -9.19 0.02 4.23
CA ASN A 183 -9.25 -0.57 5.56
C ASN A 183 -10.51 -1.42 5.81
N ALA A 184 -11.58 -1.22 5.05
CA ALA A 184 -12.77 -2.08 5.05
C ALA A 184 -12.64 -3.34 4.16
N GLY A 185 -11.51 -3.53 3.48
CA GLY A 185 -11.28 -4.63 2.54
C GLY A 185 -11.91 -4.43 1.14
N ASP A 186 -12.54 -3.29 0.88
CA ASP A 186 -13.11 -2.93 -0.43
C ASP A 186 -12.00 -2.38 -1.35
N PHE A 187 -11.12 -3.27 -1.80
CA PHE A 187 -9.97 -2.89 -2.62
C PHE A 187 -10.37 -2.33 -3.99
N ALA A 188 -11.43 -2.87 -4.60
CA ALA A 188 -11.93 -2.40 -5.89
C ALA A 188 -12.53 -1.00 -5.78
N GLY A 189 -13.32 -0.76 -4.72
CA GLY A 189 -13.84 0.56 -4.41
C GLY A 189 -12.74 1.56 -4.07
N ALA A 190 -11.74 1.17 -3.26
CA ALA A 190 -10.58 2.00 -2.96
C ALA A 190 -9.81 2.40 -4.21
N ALA A 191 -9.57 1.46 -5.13
CA ALA A 191 -8.91 1.73 -6.40
C ALA A 191 -9.65 2.79 -7.24
N ASN A 192 -10.99 2.79 -7.22
CA ASN A 192 -11.78 3.80 -7.94
C ASN A 192 -11.77 5.18 -7.26
N GLU A 193 -11.47 5.26 -5.97
CA GLU A 193 -11.36 6.54 -5.26
C GLU A 193 -10.15 7.36 -5.72
N PHE A 194 -9.08 6.75 -6.25
CA PHE A 194 -7.96 7.50 -6.84
C PHE A 194 -8.46 8.49 -7.90
N LEU A 195 -9.44 8.09 -8.72
CA LEU A 195 -9.96 8.90 -9.83
C LEU A 195 -10.74 10.15 -9.40
N ARG A 196 -11.02 10.30 -8.09
CA ARG A 196 -11.68 11.50 -7.56
C ARG A 196 -10.73 12.65 -7.28
N TRP A 197 -9.43 12.36 -7.14
CA TRP A 197 -8.39 13.32 -6.78
C TRP A 197 -7.77 13.96 -8.03
N VAL A 198 -8.63 14.55 -8.87
CA VAL A 198 -8.28 15.12 -10.19
C VAL A 198 -8.52 16.62 -10.30
N TYR A 199 -9.00 17.25 -9.23
CA TYR A 199 -9.34 18.67 -9.20
C TYR A 199 -8.25 19.49 -8.51
N ALA A 200 -7.96 20.66 -9.07
CA ALA A 200 -7.24 21.73 -8.40
C ALA A 200 -8.00 23.04 -8.65
N ASP A 201 -8.22 23.82 -7.60
CA ASP A 201 -9.01 25.06 -7.66
C ASP A 201 -10.37 24.90 -8.36
N GLY A 202 -11.05 23.78 -8.08
CA GLY A 202 -12.35 23.43 -8.67
C GLY A 202 -12.31 22.95 -10.13
N GLN A 203 -11.15 22.93 -10.78
CA GLN A 203 -10.99 22.52 -12.18
C GLN A 203 -10.32 21.16 -12.30
N ILE A 204 -10.77 20.34 -13.27
CA ILE A 204 -10.12 19.06 -13.58
C ILE A 204 -8.78 19.35 -14.25
N LEU A 205 -7.69 18.81 -13.70
CA LEU A 205 -6.36 18.91 -14.30
C LEU A 205 -6.01 17.61 -15.05
N PRO A 206 -5.75 17.67 -16.38
CA PRO A 206 -5.37 16.48 -17.15
C PRO A 206 -4.14 15.75 -16.60
N GLY A 207 -3.19 16.49 -16.01
CA GLY A 207 -2.02 15.91 -15.34
C GLY A 207 -2.41 15.03 -14.15
N LEU A 208 -3.33 15.49 -13.31
CA LEU A 208 -3.84 14.71 -12.17
C LEU A 208 -4.65 13.50 -12.66
N VAL A 209 -5.46 13.63 -13.71
CA VAL A 209 -6.19 12.49 -14.29
C VAL A 209 -5.23 11.37 -14.69
N ARG A 210 -4.13 11.69 -15.39
CA ARG A 210 -3.11 10.70 -15.78
C ARG A 210 -2.42 10.09 -14.55
N ARG A 211 -2.05 10.92 -13.57
CA ARG A 211 -1.43 10.45 -12.32
C ARG A 211 -2.32 9.46 -11.56
N ARG A 212 -3.59 9.81 -11.37
CA ARG A 212 -4.55 8.97 -10.66
C ARG A 212 -4.82 7.66 -11.39
N GLN A 213 -4.82 7.66 -12.73
CA GLN A 213 -4.94 6.42 -13.52
C GLN A 213 -3.71 5.52 -13.35
N ALA A 214 -2.50 6.08 -13.34
CA ALA A 214 -1.27 5.32 -13.13
C ALA A 214 -1.22 4.73 -11.71
N GLU A 215 -1.51 5.52 -10.68
CA GLU A 215 -1.55 5.06 -9.29
C GLU A 215 -2.61 3.97 -9.08
N ARG A 216 -3.81 4.15 -9.65
CA ARG A 216 -4.85 3.10 -9.63
C ARG A 216 -4.39 1.82 -10.30
N SER A 217 -3.67 1.93 -11.42
CA SER A 217 -3.19 0.76 -12.17
C SER A 217 -2.13 0.02 -11.38
N LEU A 218 -1.19 0.74 -10.74
CA LEU A 218 -0.23 0.16 -9.82
C LEU A 218 -0.95 -0.54 -8.66
N TYR A 219 -1.89 0.13 -8.01
CA TYR A 219 -2.65 -0.41 -6.87
C TYR A 219 -3.37 -1.74 -7.19
N LEU A 220 -3.82 -1.93 -8.43
CA LEU A 220 -4.53 -3.12 -8.90
C LEU A 220 -3.62 -4.24 -9.45
N SER A 221 -2.32 -4.01 -9.55
CA SER A 221 -1.34 -4.94 -10.13
C SER A 221 -0.82 -6.00 -9.16
#